data_AF-A0A6V7JF15-F1
#
_entry.id   AF-A0A6V7JF15-F1
#
_cell.length_a   1.000
_cell.length_b   1.000
_cell.length_c   1.000
_cell.angle_alpha   90.00
_cell.angle_beta   90.00
_cell.angle_gamma   90.00
#
_symmetry.space_group_name_H-M   'P 1'
#
loop_
_entity.id
_entity.type
_entity.pdbx_description
1 polymer ?
#
loop_
_entity_poly.entity_id
_entity_poly.type
_entity_poly.pdbx_seq_one_letter_code
_entity_poly.pdbx_strand_id
1 'polypeptide(L)'
;LEYVGPKWRTFVANMSIALFFTFAACILPWIAYFLADWRWTSVATSLPLLLAIATPWLVPESARWLVSVGHVDKAIGILNKFERINGTKVPESVYKHFK
;
A
#
# COMPACT_ATOMS: atom_id res chain seq x y z
N LEU A 1 -3.97 0.04 4.84
CA LEU A 1 -4.47 0.23 6.22
C LEU A 1 -5.36 1.46 6.34
N GLU A 2 -4.91 2.62 5.85
CA GLU A 2 -5.70 3.85 5.85
C GLU A 2 -7.04 3.71 5.12
N TYR A 3 -7.01 3.20 3.88
CA TYR A 3 -8.19 2.98 3.04
C TYR A 3 -8.98 1.70 3.36
N VAL A 4 -8.58 0.95 4.39
CA VAL A 4 -9.26 -0.29 4.78
C VAL A 4 -10.22 0.03 5.93
N GLY A 5 -11.47 -0.38 5.79
CA GLY A 5 -12.48 -0.20 6.82
C GLY A 5 -12.08 -0.84 8.16
N PRO A 6 -12.47 -0.26 9.31
CA PRO A 6 -12.05 -0.73 10.63
C PRO A 6 -12.26 -2.23 10.88
N LYS A 7 -13.39 -2.77 10.40
CA LYS A 7 -13.76 -4.20 10.52
C LYS A 7 -12.72 -5.14 9.89
N TRP A 8 -12.09 -4.74 8.79
CA TRP A 8 -11.17 -5.58 8.02
C TRP A 8 -9.71 -5.21 8.23
N ARG A 9 -9.44 -4.13 8.96
CA ARG A 9 -8.10 -3.53 9.08
C ARG A 9 -7.07 -4.52 9.64
N THR A 10 -7.40 -5.19 10.75
CA THR A 10 -6.52 -6.17 11.40
C THR A 10 -6.29 -7.38 10.51
N PHE A 11 -7.34 -7.90 9.89
CA PHE A 11 -7.25 -9.05 9.00
C PHE A 11 -6.35 -8.75 7.80
N VAL A 12 -6.61 -7.66 7.08
CA VAL A 12 -5.84 -7.28 5.89
C VAL A 12 -4.37 -7.05 6.26
N ALA A 13 -4.08 -6.37 7.37
CA ALA A 13 -2.71 -6.11 7.79
C ALA A 13 -1.96 -7.40 8.15
N ASN A 14 -2.53 -8.23 9.01
CA ASN A 14 -1.86 -9.44 9.48
C ASN A 14 -1.75 -10.50 8.38
N MET A 15 -2.80 -10.65 7.57
CA MET A 15 -2.81 -11.64 6.49
C MET A 15 -1.81 -11.27 5.39
N SER A 16 -1.73 -10.00 5.00
CA SER A 16 -0.74 -9.58 3.99
C SER A 16 0.68 -9.82 4.47
N ILE A 17 1.02 -9.42 5.71
CA ILE A 17 2.36 -9.68 6.28
C ILE A 17 2.64 -11.19 6.33
N ALA A 18 1.70 -11.99 6.85
CA ALA A 18 1.86 -13.43 6.97
C ALA A 18 2.13 -14.10 5.62
N LEU A 19 1.35 -13.75 4.58
CA LEU A 19 1.50 -14.35 3.25
C LEU A 19 2.83 -13.96 2.61
N PHE A 20 3.17 -12.66 2.55
CA PHE A 20 4.40 -12.21 1.90
C PHE A 20 5.65 -12.71 2.64
N PHE A 21 5.65 -12.65 3.97
CA PHE A 21 6.79 -13.10 4.76
C PHE A 21 6.99 -14.61 4.68
N THR A 22 5.92 -15.39 4.81
CA THR A 22 6.00 -16.86 4.73
C THR A 22 6.46 -17.28 3.34
N PHE A 23 5.88 -16.71 2.29
CA PHE A 23 6.27 -16.99 0.92
C PHE A 23 7.74 -16.68 0.65
N ALA A 24 8.21 -15.49 1.06
CA ALA A 24 9.60 -15.11 0.93
C ALA A 24 10.54 -16.05 1.71
N ALA A 25 10.19 -16.37 2.96
CA ALA A 25 10.99 -17.27 3.80
C ALA A 25 11.07 -18.69 3.22
N CYS A 26 9.98 -19.19 2.63
CA CYS A 26 9.97 -20.51 2.00
C CYS A 26 10.79 -20.56 0.71
N ILE A 27 10.84 -19.47 -0.08
CA ILE A 27 11.54 -19.42 -1.37
C ILE A 27 13.02 -19.09 -1.23
N LEU A 28 13.39 -18.27 -0.23
CA LEU A 28 14.76 -17.84 0.01
C LEU A 28 15.82 -18.95 0.02
N PRO A 29 15.63 -20.11 0.71
CA PRO A 29 16.63 -21.17 0.72
C PRO A 29 16.83 -21.81 -0.67
N TRP A 30 15.79 -21.87 -1.49
CA TRP A 30 15.89 -22.39 -2.86
C TRP A 30 16.70 -21.45 -3.74
N ILE A 31 16.44 -20.14 -3.63
CA ILE A 31 17.23 -19.10 -4.31
C ILE A 31 18.70 -19.23 -3.89
N ALA A 32 18.97 -19.28 -2.58
CA ALA A 32 20.34 -19.42 -2.07
C ALA A 32 21.04 -20.70 -2.58
N TYR A 33 20.30 -21.82 -2.66
CA TYR A 33 20.83 -23.08 -3.19
C TYR A 33 21.19 -23.01 -4.68
N PHE A 34 20.32 -22.43 -5.52
CA PHE A 34 20.58 -22.32 -6.96
C PHE A 34 21.69 -21.33 -7.31
N LEU A 35 21.78 -20.21 -6.58
CA LEU A 35 22.79 -19.19 -6.84
C LEU A 35 24.16 -19.58 -6.28
N ALA A 36 24.19 -20.33 -5.16
CA ALA A 36 25.40 -20.85 -4.49
C ALA A 36 26.52 -19.80 -4.22
N ASP A 37 26.21 -18.51 -4.37
CA ASP A 37 27.09 -17.37 -4.16
C ASP A 37 26.32 -16.31 -3.34
N TRP A 38 26.95 -15.86 -2.26
CA TRP A 38 26.40 -14.86 -1.35
C TRP A 38 26.20 -13.49 -2.02
N ARG A 39 27.03 -13.14 -3.01
CA ARG A 39 26.93 -11.86 -3.72
C ARG A 39 25.65 -11.82 -4.53
N TRP A 40 25.40 -12.86 -5.32
CA TRP A 40 24.22 -12.95 -6.16
C TRP A 40 22.94 -13.12 -5.33
N THR A 41 23.01 -13.84 -4.20
CA THR A 41 21.88 -13.95 -3.26
C THR A 41 21.53 -12.60 -2.65
N SER A 42 22.54 -11.77 -2.32
CA SER A 42 22.33 -10.42 -1.79
C SER A 42 21.68 -9.48 -2.83
N VAL A 43 22.08 -9.60 -4.10
CA VAL A 43 21.46 -8.83 -5.19
C VAL A 43 20.01 -9.27 -5.43
N ALA A 44 19.76 -10.58 -5.49
CA ALA A 44 18.42 -11.13 -5.70
C ALA A 44 17.42 -10.74 -4.61
N THR A 45 17.87 -10.72 -3.35
CA THR A 45 17.04 -10.29 -2.21
C THR A 45 16.83 -8.77 -2.15
N SER A 46 17.73 -7.98 -2.75
CA SER A 46 17.62 -6.52 -2.82
C SER A 46 16.76 -6.04 -3.99
N LEU A 47 16.61 -6.83 -5.04
CA LEU A 47 15.81 -6.51 -6.23
C LEU A 47 14.36 -6.08 -5.92
N PRO A 48 13.60 -6.79 -5.05
CA PRO A 48 12.26 -6.37 -4.66
C PRO A 48 12.19 -4.98 -4.02
N LEU A 49 13.26 -4.51 -3.36
CA LEU A 49 13.29 -3.16 -2.78
C LEU A 49 13.26 -2.07 -3.85
N LEU A 50 13.71 -2.35 -5.08
CA LEU A 50 13.61 -1.40 -6.18
C LEU A 50 12.15 -1.11 -6.56
N LEU A 51 11.24 -2.08 -6.36
CA LEU A 51 9.81 -1.85 -6.55
C LEU A 51 9.26 -0.79 -5.58
N ALA A 52 9.89 -0.62 -4.41
CA ALA A 52 9.53 0.45 -3.48
C ALA A 52 9.75 1.83 -4.09
N ILE A 53 10.74 2.01 -4.97
CA ILE A 53 11.01 3.28 -5.66
C ILE A 53 9.85 3.66 -6.59
N ALA A 54 9.16 2.66 -7.17
CA ALA A 54 8.01 2.90 -8.04
C ALA A 54 6.71 3.19 -7.29
N THR A 55 6.68 3.05 -5.95
CA THR A 55 5.47 3.27 -5.15
C THR A 55 4.81 4.65 -5.28
N PRO A 56 5.54 5.78 -5.44
CA PRO A 56 4.93 7.10 -5.57
C PRO A 56 4.11 7.26 -6.86
N TRP A 57 4.39 6.47 -7.90
CA TRP A 57 3.65 6.53 -9.16
C TRP A 57 2.39 5.66 -9.15
N LEU A 58 2.39 4.56 -8.39
CA LEU A 58 1.26 3.64 -8.33
C LEU A 58 0.26 3.99 -7.22
N VAL A 59 0.74 4.45 -6.06
CA VAL A 59 -0.08 4.63 -4.86
C VAL A 59 -0.37 6.12 -4.66
N PRO A 60 -1.66 6.53 -4.58
CA PRO A 60 -1.99 7.91 -4.27
C PRO A 60 -1.51 8.26 -2.86
N GLU A 61 -1.14 9.52 -2.66
CA GLU A 61 -0.78 10.03 -1.34
C GLU A 61 -1.89 9.77 -0.30
N SER A 62 -1.50 9.71 0.97
CA SER A 62 -2.42 9.52 2.10
C SER A 62 -3.43 10.67 2.17
N ALA A 63 -4.71 10.38 1.97
CA ALA A 63 -5.78 11.37 2.06
C ALA A 63 -5.83 12.03 3.44
N ARG A 64 -5.59 11.27 4.52
CA ARG A 64 -5.53 11.79 5.89
C ARG A 64 -4.33 12.71 6.11
N TRP A 65 -3.17 12.38 5.54
CA TRP A 65 -2.00 13.25 5.60
C TRP A 65 -2.25 14.56 4.84
N LEU A 66 -2.83 14.49 3.64
CA LEU A 66 -3.20 15.67 2.85
C LEU A 66 -4.13 16.60 3.62
N VAL A 67 -5.13 16.06 4.33
CA VAL A 67 -6.00 16.85 5.21
C VAL A 67 -5.20 17.51 6.34
N SER A 68 -4.26 16.80 6.97
CA SER A 68 -3.46 17.35 8.08
C SER A 68 -2.51 18.48 7.68
N VAL A 69 -2.10 18.52 6.41
CA VAL A 69 -1.22 19.58 5.85
C VAL A 69 -2.04 20.73 5.24
N GLY A 70 -3.38 20.65 5.28
CA GLY A 70 -4.28 21.69 4.76
C GLY A 70 -4.61 21.55 3.27
N HIS A 71 -4.18 20.48 2.61
CA HIS A 71 -4.47 20.20 1.19
C HIS A 71 -5.78 19.41 1.02
N VAL A 72 -6.89 19.96 1.53
CA VAL A 72 -8.20 19.30 1.57
C VAL A 72 -8.74 19.02 0.16
N ASP A 73 -8.59 19.95 -0.81
CA ASP A 73 -9.11 19.76 -2.17
C ASP A 73 -8.46 18.55 -2.87
N LYS A 74 -7.16 18.29 -2.64
CA LYS A 74 -6.47 17.09 -3.16
C LYS A 74 -7.00 15.81 -2.52
N ALA A 75 -7.25 15.83 -1.21
CA ALA A 75 -7.82 14.69 -0.51
C ALA A 75 -9.22 14.34 -1.03
N ILE A 76 -10.07 15.34 -1.28
CA ILE A 76 -11.41 15.16 -1.88
C ILE A 76 -11.30 14.58 -3.30
N GLY A 77 -10.36 15.06 -4.13
CA GLY A 77 -10.12 14.52 -5.46
C GLY A 77 -9.76 13.02 -5.46
N ILE A 78 -8.94 12.58 -4.49
CA ILE A 78 -8.59 11.17 -4.30
C ILE A 78 -9.82 10.37 -3.85
N LEU A 79 -10.62 10.89 -2.92
CA LEU A 79 -11.84 10.24 -2.44
C LEU A 79 -12.87 10.07 -3.57
N ASN A 80 -13.10 11.10 -4.40
CA ASN A 80 -13.99 11.01 -5.56
C ASN A 80 -13.55 9.92 -6.56
N LYS A 81 -12.24 9.71 -6.72
CA LYS A 81 -11.71 8.62 -7.54
C LYS A 81 -12.07 7.26 -6.94
N PHE A 82 -11.97 7.11 -5.61
CA PHE A 82 -12.35 5.88 -4.91
C PHE A 82 -13.85 5.62 -4.93
N GLU A 83 -14.68 6.66 -4.81
CA GLU A 83 -16.14 6.56 -4.97
C GLU A 83 -16.52 5.97 -6.32
N ARG A 84 -15.91 6.48 -7.40
CA ARG A 84 -16.14 5.97 -8.76
C ARG A 84 -15.74 4.51 -8.92
N ILE A 85 -14.65 4.09 -8.26
CA ILE A 85 -14.16 2.70 -8.33
C ILE A 85 -15.05 1.77 -7.49
N ASN A 86 -15.45 2.20 -6.30
CA ASN A 86 -16.25 1.39 -5.36
C ASN A 86 -17.76 1.44 -5.66
N GLY A 87 -18.21 2.34 -6.53
CA GLY A 87 -19.62 2.55 -6.85
C GLY A 87 -20.44 3.16 -5.70
N THR A 88 -19.78 3.71 -4.68
CA THR A 88 -20.41 4.36 -3.53
C THR A 88 -20.38 5.88 -3.69
N LYS A 89 -21.49 6.56 -3.37
CA LYS A 89 -21.55 8.02 -3.32
C LYS A 89 -21.57 8.48 -1.86
N VAL A 90 -20.57 9.24 -1.43
CA VAL A 90 -20.59 9.94 -0.15
C VAL A 90 -21.33 11.27 -0.35
N PRO A 91 -22.26 11.63 0.53
CA PRO A 91 -23.01 12.88 0.39
C PRO A 91 -22.08 14.10 0.46
N GLU A 92 -22.28 15.06 -0.43
CA GLU A 92 -21.47 16.29 -0.54
C GLU A 92 -21.44 17.13 0.74
N SER A 93 -22.45 16.98 1.61
CA SER A 93 -22.49 17.62 2.93
C SER A 93 -21.31 17.22 3.82
N VAL A 94 -20.80 16.00 3.67
CA VAL A 94 -19.65 15.51 4.43
C VAL A 94 -18.38 16.24 3.97
N TYR A 95 -18.21 16.44 2.66
CA TYR A 95 -17.05 17.15 2.13
C TYR A 95 -17.03 18.64 2.50
N LYS A 96 -18.20 19.28 2.57
CA LYS A 96 -18.32 20.68 3.02
C LYS A 96 -17.97 20.90 4.48
N HIS A 97 -18.05 19.87 5.33
CA HIS A 97 -17.66 19.97 6.74
C HIS A 97 -16.13 19.99 6.95
N PHE A 98 -15.36 19.53 5.97
CA PHE A 98 -13.90 19.51 6.03
C PHE A 98 -13.24 20.77 5.46
N LYS A 99 -14.02 21.72 4.95
CA LYS A 99 -13.58 22.98 4.36
C LYS A 99 -13.83 24.14 5.32
#